data_AF-A0A2I8A690-F1
#
_entry.id   AF-A0A2I8A690-F1
#
_cell.length_a   1.000
_cell.length_b   1.000
_cell.length_c   1.000
_cell.angle_alpha   90.00
_cell.angle_beta   90.00
_cell.angle_gamma   90.00
#
_symmetry.space_group_name_H-M   'P 1'
#
loop_
_entity.id
_entity.type
_entity.pdbx_description
1 polymer ?
#
loop_
_entity_poly.entity_id
_entity_poly.type
_entity_poly.pdbx_seq_one_letter_code
_entity_poly.pdbx_strand_id
1 'polypeptide(L)'
;MEVIGDSVEVILTREQVAKELETTTSVLYTILDLGSLYLPRLKRLRTKDNCGISRRRPLTNWDLPILRKVLHTYRIHGRSATRKLLAENPAYYEQEI
;
A
#
# COMPACT_ATOMS: atom_id res chain seq x y z
N MET A 1 31.47 -4.40 -9.14
CA MET A 1 30.24 -5.12 -9.52
C MET A 1 29.47 -5.35 -8.24
N GLU A 2 28.54 -4.45 -7.91
CA GLU A 2 27.63 -4.67 -6.80
C GLU A 2 26.65 -5.77 -7.22
N VAL A 3 26.64 -6.85 -6.45
CA VAL A 3 25.66 -7.91 -6.60
C VAL A 3 24.33 -7.29 -6.21
N ILE A 4 23.51 -6.93 -7.20
CA ILE A 4 22.12 -6.51 -7.01
C ILE A 4 21.39 -7.76 -6.50
N GLY A 5 21.39 -7.94 -5.18
CA GLY A 5 20.75 -9.08 -4.55
C GLY A 5 19.26 -9.04 -4.87
N ASP A 6 18.75 -10.11 -5.47
CA ASP A 6 17.33 -10.40 -5.54
C ASP A 6 16.73 -10.15 -4.15
N SER A 7 15.98 -9.06 -4.01
CA SER A 7 15.39 -8.70 -2.72
C SER A 7 14.33 -9.75 -2.36
N VAL A 8 14.72 -10.71 -1.53
CA VAL A 8 13.85 -11.78 -1.01
C VAL A 8 12.58 -11.15 -0.42
N GLU A 9 11.43 -11.76 -0.71
CA GLU A 9 10.15 -11.34 -0.14
C GLU A 9 10.20 -11.49 1.39
N VAL A 10 9.98 -10.40 2.11
CA VAL A 10 9.91 -10.37 3.58
C VAL A 10 8.49 -10.06 3.99
N ILE A 11 7.87 -10.97 4.74
CA ILE A 11 6.55 -10.77 5.33
C ILE A 11 6.67 -9.79 6.49
N LEU A 12 5.84 -8.74 6.47
CA LEU A 12 5.81 -7.70 7.48
C LEU A 12 4.46 -7.67 8.20
N THR A 13 4.49 -7.43 9.52
CA THR A 13 3.27 -7.14 10.28
C THR A 13 2.75 -5.74 9.94
N ARG A 14 1.50 -5.46 10.29
CA ARG A 14 0.90 -4.13 10.06
C ARG A 14 1.62 -3.05 10.88
N GLU A 15 2.07 -3.41 12.07
CA GLU A 15 2.85 -2.53 12.96
C GLU A 15 4.23 -2.24 12.36
N GLN A 16 4.90 -3.25 11.80
CA GLN A 16 6.17 -3.06 11.09
C GLN A 16 5.98 -2.16 9.87
N VAL A 17 4.97 -2.41 9.03
CA VAL A 17 4.69 -1.54 7.87
C VAL A 17 4.35 -0.11 8.31
N ALA A 18 3.55 0.06 9.36
CA ALA A 18 3.22 1.40 9.87
C ALA A 18 4.47 2.13 10.37
N LYS A 19 5.39 1.41 11.04
CA LYS A 19 6.69 1.94 11.48
C LYS A 19 7.58 2.32 10.29
N GLU A 20 7.71 1.46 9.29
CA GLU A 20 8.49 1.70 8.06
C GLU A 20 7.99 2.90 7.24
N LEU A 21 6.68 3.17 7.32
CA LEU A 21 6.02 4.30 6.67
C LEU A 21 5.90 5.54 7.57
N GLU A 22 6.44 5.48 8.79
CA GLU A 22 6.36 6.55 9.80
C GLU A 22 4.93 7.07 9.98
N THR A 23 3.99 6.14 10.18
CA THR A 23 2.56 6.44 10.29
C THR A 23 1.88 5.58 11.35
N THR A 24 0.62 5.87 11.67
CA THR A 24 -0.17 5.06 12.59
C THR A 24 -0.79 3.87 11.86
N THR A 25 -1.07 2.78 12.58
CA THR A 25 -1.80 1.63 12.03
C THR A 25 -3.18 2.03 11.50
N SER A 26 -3.85 2.99 12.13
CA SER A 26 -5.13 3.55 11.65
C SER A 26 -5.01 4.21 10.27
N VAL A 27 -3.98 5.05 10.07
CA VAL A 27 -3.70 5.65 8.76
C VAL A 27 -3.30 4.57 7.75
N LEU A 28 -2.49 3.59 8.16
CA LEU A 28 -2.15 2.44 7.33
C LEU A 28 -3.42 1.72 6.82
N TYR A 29 -4.39 1.42 7.68
CA TYR A 29 -5.66 0.81 7.25
C TYR A 29 -6.42 1.68 6.25
N THR A 30 -6.40 3.00 6.43
CA THR A 30 -7.06 3.93 5.50
C THR A 30 -6.40 3.90 4.12
N ILE A 31 -5.06 3.94 4.04
CA ILE A 31 -4.36 3.91 2.74
C ILE A 31 -4.45 2.54 2.08
N LEU A 32 -4.52 1.46 2.85
CA LEU A 32 -4.73 0.11 2.33
C LEU A 32 -6.13 -0.05 1.75
N ASP A 33 -7.16 0.44 2.44
CA ASP A 33 -8.54 0.46 1.94
C ASP A 33 -8.61 1.17 0.58
N LEU A 34 -8.08 2.39 0.51
CA LEU A 34 -7.99 3.17 -0.72
C LEU A 34 -7.19 2.43 -1.82
N GLY A 35 -5.98 1.98 -1.50
CA GLY A 35 -5.11 1.30 -2.45
C GLY A 35 -5.74 0.01 -2.99
N SER A 36 -6.40 -0.78 -2.14
CA SER A 36 -7.02 -2.05 -2.52
C SER A 36 -8.23 -1.90 -3.46
N LEU A 37 -8.85 -0.72 -3.50
CA LEU A 37 -9.96 -0.42 -4.41
C LEU A 37 -9.48 -0.23 -5.86
N TYR A 38 -8.32 0.42 -6.03
CA TYR A 38 -7.89 0.91 -7.35
C TYR A 38 -6.61 0.25 -7.87
N LEU A 39 -5.74 -0.26 -6.99
CA LEU A 39 -4.43 -0.78 -7.38
C LEU A 39 -4.44 -2.32 -7.41
N PRO A 40 -4.26 -2.95 -8.59
CA PRO A 40 -4.21 -4.41 -8.76
C PRO A 40 -3.35 -5.14 -7.71
N ARG A 41 -2.13 -4.67 -7.44
CA ARG A 41 -1.24 -5.32 -6.46
C ARG A 41 -1.84 -5.41 -5.05
N LEU A 42 -2.62 -4.41 -4.64
CA LEU A 42 -3.23 -4.34 -3.31
C LEU A 42 -4.62 -4.98 -3.24
N LYS A 43 -5.26 -5.31 -4.37
CA LYS A 43 -6.58 -6.00 -4.39
C LYS A 43 -6.55 -7.31 -3.61
N ARG A 44 -5.42 -8.01 -3.61
CA ARG A 44 -5.22 -9.24 -2.84
C ARG A 44 -5.39 -9.05 -1.33
N LEU A 45 -5.39 -7.83 -0.80
CA LEU A 45 -5.51 -7.58 0.63
C LEU A 45 -6.98 -7.50 1.11
N ARG A 46 -7.95 -7.49 0.19
CA ARG A 46 -9.37 -7.39 0.54
C ARG A 46 -9.91 -8.68 1.16
N THR A 47 -10.94 -8.49 1.99
CA THR A 47 -11.79 -9.58 2.51
C THR A 47 -12.56 -10.23 1.36
N LYS A 48 -13.03 -11.48 1.56
CA LYS A 48 -13.73 -12.25 0.51
C LYS A 48 -15.03 -11.59 0.03
N ASP A 49 -15.71 -10.88 0.94
CA ASP A 49 -16.92 -10.10 0.69
C ASP A 49 -16.63 -8.70 0.12
N ASN A 50 -15.36 -8.35 -0.08
CA ASN A 50 -14.91 -7.02 -0.47
C ASN A 50 -15.36 -5.88 0.47
N CYS A 51 -15.76 -6.17 1.71
CA CYS A 51 -16.21 -5.15 2.67
C CYS A 51 -15.07 -4.42 3.42
N GLY A 52 -13.81 -4.83 3.23
CA GLY A 52 -12.67 -4.14 3.83
C GLY A 52 -11.33 -4.84 3.61
N ILE A 53 -10.37 -4.54 4.48
CA ILE A 53 -9.01 -5.11 4.45
C ILE A 53 -8.93 -6.32 5.38
N SER A 54 -8.50 -7.45 4.83
CA SER A 54 -8.28 -8.66 5.59
C SER A 54 -7.06 -8.52 6.50
N ARG A 55 -7.26 -8.81 7.78
CA ARG A 55 -6.18 -8.87 8.78
C ARG A 55 -5.27 -10.09 8.61
N ARG A 56 -5.70 -11.10 7.86
CA ARG A 56 -4.98 -12.37 7.67
C ARG A 56 -4.09 -12.38 6.42
N ARG A 57 -4.30 -11.45 5.47
CA ARG A 57 -3.48 -11.38 4.25
C ARG A 57 -2.14 -10.71 4.61
N PRO A 58 -0.99 -11.32 4.28
CA PRO A 58 0.31 -10.78 4.61
C PRO A 58 0.57 -9.49 3.84
N LEU A 59 1.25 -8.55 4.50
CA LEU A 59 1.96 -7.47 3.83
C LEU A 59 3.41 -7.88 3.66
N THR A 60 4.07 -7.29 2.68
CA THR A 60 5.43 -7.63 2.27
C THR A 60 6.25 -6.36 2.09
N ASN A 61 7.57 -6.48 2.15
CA ASN A 61 8.48 -5.39 1.78
C ASN A 61 8.17 -4.83 0.38
N TRP A 62 7.70 -5.66 -0.55
CA TRP A 62 7.34 -5.22 -1.89
C TRP A 62 6.07 -4.35 -1.98
N ASP A 63 5.24 -4.31 -0.93
CA ASP A 63 4.10 -3.37 -0.89
C ASP A 63 4.53 -1.95 -0.50
N LEU A 64 5.70 -1.80 0.16
CA LEU A 64 6.14 -0.53 0.73
C LEU A 64 6.24 0.62 -0.29
N PRO A 65 6.79 0.44 -1.50
CA PRO A 65 6.89 1.53 -2.47
C PRO A 65 5.52 2.10 -2.85
N ILE A 66 4.55 1.22 -3.13
CA ILE A 66 3.18 1.60 -3.46
C ILE A 66 2.54 2.32 -2.26
N LEU A 67 2.67 1.75 -1.06
CA LEU A 67 2.10 2.33 0.15
C LEU A 67 2.72 3.70 0.50
N ARG A 68 4.02 3.92 0.25
CA ARG A 68 4.66 5.25 0.40
C ARG A 68 4.03 6.26 -0.55
N LYS A 69 3.83 5.92 -1.82
CA LYS A 69 3.17 6.81 -2.81
C LYS A 69 1.73 7.14 -2.39
N VAL A 70 0.94 6.14 -2.00
CA VAL A 70 -0.44 6.35 -1.53
C VAL A 70 -0.47 7.22 -0.27
N LEU A 71 0.42 6.97 0.70
CA LEU A 71 0.51 7.76 1.92
C LEU A 71 0.90 9.21 1.64
N HIS A 72 1.84 9.45 0.73
CA HIS A 72 2.24 10.79 0.31
C HIS A 72 1.04 11.55 -0.29
N THR A 73 0.34 10.96 -1.26
CA THR A 73 -0.88 11.54 -1.84
C THR A 73 -1.94 11.81 -0.78
N TYR A 74 -2.15 10.88 0.15
CA TYR A 74 -3.09 11.02 1.25
C TYR A 74 -2.74 12.18 2.19
N ARG A 75 -1.45 12.36 2.52
CA ARG A 75 -0.99 13.45 3.39
C ARG A 75 -1.17 14.83 2.75
N ILE A 76 -0.99 14.94 1.43
CA ILE A 76 -1.10 16.23 0.71
C ILE A 76 -2.55 16.57 0.41
N HIS A 77 -3.32 15.61 -0.10
CA HIS A 77 -4.63 15.89 -0.70
C HIS A 77 -5.82 15.36 0.12
N GLY A 78 -5.57 14.56 1.15
CA GLY A 78 -6.61 13.90 1.94
C GLY A 78 -7.33 12.77 1.20
N ARG A 79 -8.32 12.17 1.87
CA ARG A 79 -8.96 10.92 1.43
C ARG A 79 -9.65 11.03 0.06
N SER A 80 -10.50 12.04 -0.14
CA SER A 80 -11.35 12.15 -1.32
C SER A 80 -10.54 12.38 -2.61
N ALA A 81 -9.56 13.27 -2.57
CA ALA A 81 -8.69 13.52 -3.71
C ALA A 81 -7.75 12.34 -3.98
N THR A 82 -7.24 11.67 -2.94
CA THR A 82 -6.44 10.44 -3.11
C THR A 82 -7.23 9.37 -3.85
N ARG A 83 -8.51 9.16 -3.50
CA ARG A 83 -9.40 8.24 -4.20
C ARG A 83 -9.46 8.54 -5.70
N LYS A 84 -9.67 9.81 -6.06
CA LYS A 84 -9.74 10.26 -7.44
C LYS A 84 -8.42 10.01 -8.17
N LEU A 85 -7.30 10.43 -7.58
CA LEU A 85 -5.97 10.28 -8.18
C LEU A 85 -5.56 8.82 -8.37
N LEU A 86 -5.92 7.93 -7.44
CA LEU A 86 -5.67 6.48 -7.58
C LEU A 86 -6.49 5.87 -8.71
N ALA A 87 -7.74 6.29 -8.87
CA ALA A 87 -8.62 5.81 -9.93
C ALA A 87 -8.16 6.29 -11.31
N GLU A 88 -7.71 7.54 -11.41
CA GLU A 88 -7.28 8.17 -12.67
C GLU A 88 -5.87 7.74 -13.10
N ASN A 89 -4.98 7.44 -12.16
CA ASN A 89 -3.56 7.21 -12.44
C ASN A 89 -2.99 5.95 -11.77
N PRO A 90 -3.59 4.75 -11.91
CA PRO A 90 -3.12 3.55 -11.21
C PRO A 90 -1.67 3.17 -11.57
N ALA A 91 -1.26 3.37 -12.83
CA ALA A 91 0.07 3.03 -13.31
C ALA A 91 1.21 3.75 -12.58
N TYR A 92 1.02 5.02 -12.20
CA TYR A 92 2.01 5.79 -11.44
C TYR A 92 2.35 5.13 -10.10
N TYR A 93 1.35 4.54 -9.45
CA TYR A 93 1.51 3.89 -8.15
C TYR A 93 2.15 2.50 -8.26
N GLU A 94 2.03 1.82 -9.40
CA GLU A 94 2.57 0.47 -9.62
C GLU A 94 4.00 0.46 -10.17
N GLN A 95 4.53 1.61 -10.62
CA GLN A 95 5.92 1.73 -11.02
C GLN A 95 6.88 1.52 -9.84
N GLU A 96 7.78 0.55 -9.97
CA GLU A 96 8.94 0.40 -9.11
C GLU A 96 9.99 1.45 -9.55
N ILE A 97 10.52 2.23 -8.59
CA ILE A 97 11.57 3.24 -8.82
C ILE A 97 12.91 2.59 -8.51
#